data_AF-A0A0C6WJM3-F1
#
_entry.id   AF-A0A0C6WJM3-F1
#
_cell.length_a   1.000
_cell.length_b   1.000
_cell.length_c   1.000
_cell.angle_alpha   90.00
_cell.angle_beta   90.00
_cell.angle_gamma   90.00
#
_symmetry.space_group_name_H-M   'P 1'
#
loop_
_entity.id
_entity.type
_entity.pdbx_description
1 polymer ?
#
loop_
_entity_poly.entity_id
_entity_poly.type
_entity_poly.pdbx_seq_one_letter_code
_entity_poly.pdbx_strand_id
1 'polypeptide(L)' 'NHSVFWTVLSPNGGGEPKGDLSDLIKDNFGSFDQMKAELTAASVGIQGSGWGWLGWNPVSGRLRV' A
#
# COMPACT_ATOMS: atom_id res chain seq x y z
N ASN A 1 -8.24 -9.15 -8.43
CA ASN A 1 -7.14 -8.27 -8.88
C ASN A 1 -7.66 -7.12 -9.72
N HIS A 2 -7.90 -7.28 -11.02
CA HIS A 2 -8.31 -6.16 -11.88
C HIS A 2 -9.55 -5.38 -11.40
N SER A 3 -10.59 -6.06 -10.91
CA SER A 3 -11.78 -5.38 -10.37
C SER A 3 -11.45 -4.42 -9.21
N VAL A 4 -10.47 -4.76 -8.37
CA VAL A 4 -9.99 -3.88 -7.29
C VAL A 4 -9.04 -2.82 -7.85
N PHE A 5 -8.13 -3.21 -8.75
CA PHE A 5 -7.17 -2.31 -9.38
C PHE A 5 -7.85 -1.07 -9.99
N TRP A 6 -8.96 -1.25 -10.69
CA TRP A 6 -9.68 -0.12 -11.28
C TRP A 6 -10.36 0.78 -10.25
N THR A 7 -10.72 0.27 -9.07
CA THR A 7 -11.34 1.06 -7.99
C THR A 7 -10.34 1.89 -7.19
N VAL A 8 -9.06 1.50 -7.18
CA VAL A 8 -8.01 2.21 -6.43
C VAL A 8 -7.29 3.27 -7.27
N LEU A 9 -7.64 3.41 -8.55
CA LEU A 9 -7.14 4.44 -9.44
C LEU A 9 -8.15 5.58 -9.58
N SER A 10 -7.65 6.81 -9.67
CA SER A 10 -8.47 8.00 -9.93
C SER A 10 -7.67 9.01 -10.75
N PRO A 11 -8.27 9.69 -11.75
CA PRO A 11 -7.60 10.73 -12.52
C PRO A 11 -7.15 11.90 -11.64
N ASN A 12 -7.81 12.09 -10.49
CA ASN A 12 -7.49 13.11 -9.49
C ASN A 12 -7.00 12.48 -8.17
N GLY A 13 -6.52 11.24 -8.23
CA GLY A 13 -5.98 10.51 -7.09
C GLY A 13 -4.51 10.84 -6.81
N GLY A 14 -3.89 10.04 -5.95
CA GLY A 14 -2.50 10.24 -5.53
C GLY A 14 -2.36 11.27 -4.40
N GLY A 15 -1.12 11.75 -4.21
CA GLY A 15 -0.74 12.53 -3.04
C GLY A 15 -0.56 11.66 -1.80
N GLU A 16 -0.67 12.27 -0.62
CA GLU A 16 -0.56 11.57 0.65
C GLU A 16 -1.93 11.30 1.28
N PRO A 17 -2.12 10.14 1.94
CA PRO A 17 -3.33 9.84 2.69
C PRO A 17 -3.46 10.78 3.89
N LYS A 18 -4.70 10.99 4.32
CA LYS A 18 -5.07 11.86 5.45
C LYS A 18 -5.83 11.07 6.50
N GLY A 19 -5.89 11.59 7.72
CA GLY A 19 -6.59 10.98 8.85
C GLY A 19 -6.03 9.61 9.23
N ASP A 20 -6.90 8.72 9.70
CA ASP A 20 -6.57 7.41 10.27
C ASP A 20 -5.62 6.57 9.38
N LEU A 21 -5.77 6.63 8.06
CA LEU A 21 -4.89 5.90 7.15
C LEU A 21 -3.45 6.46 7.18
N SER A 22 -3.29 7.78 7.25
CA SER A 22 -1.98 8.43 7.36
C SER A 22 -1.28 8.01 8.65
N ASP A 23 -2.03 7.97 9.76
CA ASP A 23 -1.50 7.64 11.07
C ASP A 23 -1.15 6.15 11.17
N LEU A 24 -2.02 5.27 10.66
CA LEU A 24 -1.70 3.83 10.57
C LEU A 24 -0.47 3.56 9.70
N ILE A 25 -0.27 4.30 8.61
CA ILE A 25 0.92 4.16 7.77
C ILE A 25 2.18 4.57 8.54
N LYS A 26 2.16 5.71 9.24
CA LYS A 26 3.28 6.15 10.09
C LYS A 26 3.58 5.14 11.19
N ASP A 27 2.54 4.62 11.85
CA ASP A 27 2.71 3.65 12.94
C ASP A 27 3.26 2.31 12.45
N ASN A 28 2.92 1.89 11.24
CA ASN A 28 3.24 0.54 10.75
C ASN A 28 4.50 0.49 9.88
N PHE A 29 4.84 1.59 9.21
CA PHE A 29 5.97 1.69 8.28
C PHE A 29 6.94 2.82 8.63
N GLY A 30 6.68 3.61 9.67
CA GLY A 30 7.49 4.77 10.08
C GLY A 30 7.14 6.05 9.31
N SER A 31 6.97 5.97 7.99
CA SER A 31 6.54 7.11 7.16
C SER A 31 5.84 6.66 5.88
N PHE A 32 5.13 7.59 5.23
CA PHE A 32 4.50 7.33 3.92
C PHE A 32 5.54 6.99 2.84
N ASP A 33 6.69 7.65 2.86
CA ASP A 33 7.78 7.36 1.92
C ASP A 33 8.39 5.97 2.15
N GLN A 34 8.51 5.54 3.40
CA GLN A 34 9.00 4.20 3.72
C GLN A 34 8.00 3.11 3.30
N MET A 35 6.70 3.32 3.50
CA MET A 35 5.66 2.43 2.98
C MET A 35 5.72 2.33 1.44
N LYS A 36 5.86 3.46 0.74
CA LYS A 36 6.05 3.49 -0.73
C LYS A 36 7.29 2.72 -1.15
N ALA A 37 8.41 2.88 -0.44
CA ALA A 37 9.65 2.19 -0.74
C ALA A 37 9.50 0.66 -0.58
N GLU A 38 8.88 0.21 0.51
CA GLU A 38 8.59 -1.20 0.74
C GLU A 38 7.65 -1.79 -0.32
N LEU A 39 6.53 -1.12 -0.64
CA LEU A 39 5.59 -1.56 -1.68
C LEU A 39 6.25 -1.62 -3.05
N THR A 40 7.09 -0.63 -3.37
CA THR A 40 7.83 -0.60 -4.64
C THR A 40 8.82 -1.76 -4.71
N ALA A 41 9.60 -1.99 -3.66
CA ALA A 41 10.57 -3.09 -3.60
C ALA A 41 9.88 -4.46 -3.71
N ALA A 42 8.77 -4.67 -3.00
CA ALA A 42 8.00 -5.90 -3.07
C ALA A 42 7.44 -6.15 -4.48
N SER A 43 6.92 -5.10 -5.13
CA SER A 43 6.35 -5.19 -6.48
C SER A 43 7.42 -5.44 -7.55
N VAL A 44 8.57 -4.75 -7.47
CA VAL A 44 9.70 -4.88 -8.41
C VAL A 44 10.40 -6.24 -8.24
N GLY A 45 10.44 -6.77 -7.02
CA GLY A 45 11.07 -8.06 -6.72
C GLY A 45 10.33 -9.28 -7.29
N ILE A 46 9.13 -9.10 -7.85
CA ILE A 46 8.34 -10.19 -8.44
C ILE A 46 9.04 -10.70 -9.71
N GLN A 47 9.41 -11.97 -9.68
CA GLN A 47 9.94 -12.67 -10.86
C GLN A 47 8.79 -13.28 -11.65
N GLY A 48 8.50 -12.72 -12.84
CA GLY A 48 7.37 -13.13 -13.67
C GLY A 48 6.12 -12.26 -13.42
N SER A 49 4.94 -12.82 -13.63
CA SER A 49 3.67 -12.09 -13.45
C SER A 49 3.20 -12.14 -12.00
N GLY A 50 2.86 -10.98 -11.43
CA GLY A 50 2.32 -10.89 -10.06
C GLY A 50 1.86 -9.48 -9.70
N TRP A 51 1.55 -9.28 -8.42
CA TRP A 51 1.06 -8.02 -7.85
C TRP A 51 1.71 -7.76 -6.49
N GLY A 52 2.07 -6.50 -6.21
CA GLY A 52 2.29 -6.02 -4.85
C GLY A 52 1.05 -5.31 -4.33
N TRP A 53 0.75 -5.47 -3.04
CA TRP A 53 -0.46 -4.93 -2.43
C TRP A 53 -0.15 -4.31 -1.07
N LEU A 54 -0.75 -3.16 -0.78
CA LEU A 54 -0.92 -2.71 0.60
C LEU A 54 -2.26 -3.27 1.10
N GLY A 55 -2.24 -4.06 2.16
CA GLY A 55 -3.42 -4.71 2.73
C GLY A 55 -3.49 -4.60 4.25
N TRP A 56 -4.70 -4.71 4.79
CA TRP A 56 -4.93 -4.86 6.23
C TRP A 56 -4.85 -6.32 6.63
N ASN A 57 -3.99 -6.65 7.59
CA ASN A 57 -3.93 -7.98 8.19
C ASN A 57 -4.79 -8.01 9.46
N PRO A 58 -5.95 -8.71 9.46
CA PRO A 58 -6.87 -8.72 10.60
C PRO A 58 -6.33 -9.49 11.81
N VAL A 59 -5.36 -10.39 11.63
CA VAL A 59 -4.78 -11.18 12.72
C VAL A 59 -3.78 -10.34 13.52
N SER A 60 -2.94 -9.57 12.83
CA SER A 60 -1.95 -8.70 13.50
C SER A 60 -2.48 -7.29 13.79
N GLY A 61 -3.63 -6.92 13.22
CA GLY A 61 -4.18 -5.58 13.35
C GLY A 61 -3.26 -4.51 12.76
N ARG A 62 -2.64 -4.81 11.61
CA ARG A 62 -1.64 -3.93 10.98
C ARG A 62 -1.77 -3.90 9.47
N LEU A 63 -1.38 -2.77 8.89
CA LEU A 63 -1.08 -2.64 7.47
C LEU A 63 0.20 -3.42 7.12
N ARG A 64 0.17 -4.08 5.97
CA ARG A 64 1.26 -4.87 5.42
C ARG A 64 1.35 -4.70 3.91
N VAL A 65 2.58 -4.73 3.43
CA VAL A 65 2.94 -4.94 2.03
C VAL A 65 3.16 -6.44 1.80
#